data_AF-A2DZP1-F1
#
_entry.id   AF-A2DZP1-F1
#
_cell.length_a   1.000
_cell.length_b   1.000
_cell.length_c   1.000
_cell.angle_alpha   90.00
_cell.angle_beta   90.00
_cell.angle_gamma   90.00
#
_symmetry.space_group_name_H-M   'P 1'
#
loop_
_entity.id
_entity.type
_entity.pdbx_description
1 polymer ?
#
loop_
_entity_poly.entity_id
_entity_poly.type
_entity_poly.pdbx_seq_one_letter_code
_entity_poly.pdbx_strand_id
1 'polypeptide(L)'
;MLKPKKKYCLICTKKKKNMLVIEPCNHLVCFDCLSVWIATHEMNCPICRTNIKCAYGKEKNGEIKRKIILQNPPEIDYGSYSPPKGTDEWQKKLARLWNYIPKRVWIVLFQYGVENQIIYSLIMKILSTKSKTDAKHEIDKLIGAIIPSFTDQLLDFEIPAPKVVEDEDDDYPSN
;
A
#
# COMPACT_ATOMS: atom_id res chain seq x y z
N MET A 1 9.77 24.69 -28.85
CA MET A 1 9.93 24.40 -27.41
C MET A 1 8.65 23.78 -26.87
N LEU A 2 8.61 22.46 -26.67
CA LEU A 2 7.42 21.76 -26.15
C LEU A 2 7.28 22.01 -24.64
N LYS A 3 6.26 22.77 -24.23
CA LYS A 3 5.92 22.98 -22.82
C LYS A 3 5.59 21.60 -22.20
N PRO A 4 6.20 21.19 -21.07
CA PRO A 4 5.88 19.92 -20.44
C PRO A 4 4.39 19.90 -20.04
N LYS A 5 3.63 18.95 -20.61
CA LYS A 5 2.18 18.80 -20.36
C LYS A 5 1.94 18.67 -18.85
N LYS A 6 0.98 19.44 -18.34
CA LYS A 6 0.59 19.51 -16.93
C LYS A 6 0.36 18.10 -16.37
N LYS A 7 1.11 17.70 -15.32
CA LYS A 7 1.03 16.35 -14.73
C LYS A 7 -0.20 16.23 -13.80
N TYR A 8 -1.33 15.85 -14.36
CA TYR A 8 -2.52 15.45 -13.60
C TYR A 8 -2.44 13.97 -13.22
N CYS A 9 -2.94 13.62 -12.04
CA CYS A 9 -3.10 12.21 -11.66
C CYS A 9 -4.28 11.60 -12.43
N LEU A 10 -4.08 10.46 -13.08
CA LEU A 10 -5.14 9.77 -13.82
C LEU A 10 -6.22 9.14 -12.92
N ILE A 11 -5.96 9.02 -11.61
CA ILE A 11 -6.92 8.47 -10.65
C ILE A 11 -7.77 9.59 -10.04
N CYS A 12 -7.14 10.55 -9.36
CA CYS A 12 -7.86 11.62 -8.66
C CYS A 12 -8.10 12.87 -9.49
N THR A 13 -7.68 12.89 -10.77
CA THR A 13 -7.80 13.99 -11.74
C THR A 13 -7.26 15.35 -11.28
N LYS A 14 -6.55 15.40 -10.14
CA LYS A 14 -5.98 16.60 -9.54
C LYS A 14 -4.53 16.80 -9.99
N LYS A 15 -4.12 18.08 -10.04
CA LYS A 15 -2.71 18.45 -10.22
C LYS A 15 -1.96 18.15 -8.94
N LYS A 16 -0.88 17.37 -9.06
CA LYS A 16 -0.13 16.87 -7.91
C LYS A 16 1.37 17.12 -8.12
N LYS A 17 2.10 17.42 -7.05
CA LYS A 17 3.56 17.60 -7.08
C LYS A 17 4.30 16.27 -6.94
N ASN A 18 3.67 15.29 -6.31
CA ASN A 18 4.15 13.94 -6.01
C ASN A 18 3.75 12.93 -7.11
N MET A 19 3.97 13.26 -8.38
CA MET A 19 3.64 12.37 -9.49
C MET A 19 4.69 11.27 -9.65
N LEU A 20 4.21 10.05 -9.87
CA LEU A 20 4.98 8.85 -10.11
C LEU A 20 4.72 8.32 -11.52
N VAL A 21 5.75 7.76 -12.13
CA VAL A 21 5.70 6.95 -13.35
C VAL A 21 5.77 5.50 -12.92
N ILE A 22 4.80 4.69 -13.35
CA ILE A 22 4.72 3.25 -13.05
C ILE A 22 5.47 2.46 -14.12
N GLU A 23 6.40 1.59 -13.74
CA GLU A 23 7.04 0.64 -14.65
C GLU A 23 6.35 -0.74 -14.63
N PRO A 24 6.21 -1.40 -15.80
CA PRO A 24 6.77 -1.04 -17.11
C PRO A 24 5.86 -0.15 -17.97
N CYS A 25 4.61 0.09 -17.58
CA CYS A 25 3.59 0.69 -18.45
C CYS A 25 3.69 2.22 -18.65
N ASN A 26 4.56 2.91 -17.91
CA ASN A 26 4.77 4.37 -17.92
C ASN A 26 3.53 5.24 -17.59
N HIS A 27 2.48 4.67 -17.00
CA HIS A 27 1.33 5.45 -16.54
C HIS A 27 1.70 6.39 -15.39
N LEU A 28 1.06 7.58 -15.40
CA LEU A 28 1.30 8.66 -14.46
C LEU A 28 0.18 8.76 -13.42
N VAL A 29 0.54 8.57 -12.15
CA VAL A 29 -0.36 8.67 -11.00
C VAL A 29 0.33 9.40 -9.85
N CYS A 30 -0.40 10.01 -8.92
CA CYS A 30 0.24 10.58 -7.74
C CYS A 30 0.56 9.51 -6.70
N PHE A 31 1.58 9.76 -5.89
CA PHE A 31 2.01 8.89 -4.80
C PHE A 31 0.84 8.46 -3.91
N ASP A 32 0.01 9.41 -3.47
CA ASP A 32 -1.11 9.12 -2.56
C ASP A 32 -2.05 8.06 -3.14
N CYS A 33 -2.49 8.25 -4.39
CA CYS A 33 -3.41 7.32 -5.05
C CYS A 33 -2.76 5.96 -5.33
N LEU A 34 -1.48 5.95 -5.75
CA LEU A 34 -0.80 4.68 -5.98
C LEU A 34 -0.59 3.90 -4.68
N SER A 35 -0.20 4.59 -3.61
CA SER A 35 0.01 4.01 -2.28
C SER A 35 -1.26 3.41 -1.71
N VAL A 36 -2.43 4.02 -1.95
CA VAL A 36 -3.74 3.43 -1.62
C VAL A 36 -4.03 2.23 -2.52
N TRP A 37 -3.80 2.34 -3.83
CA TRP A 37 -4.08 1.26 -4.78
C TRP A 37 -3.30 -0.02 -4.45
N ILE A 38 -1.97 0.07 -4.29
CA ILE A 38 -1.12 -1.10 -3.99
C ILE A 38 -1.41 -1.74 -2.63
N ALA A 39 -1.94 -0.96 -1.68
CA ALA A 39 -2.33 -1.44 -0.37
C ALA A 39 -3.59 -2.29 -0.40
N THR A 40 -4.51 -1.90 -1.29
CA THR A 40 -5.89 -2.37 -1.30
C THR A 40 -6.15 -3.39 -2.39
N HIS A 41 -5.35 -3.37 -3.46
CA HIS A 41 -5.44 -4.25 -4.60
C HIS A 41 -4.13 -5.04 -4.78
N GLU A 42 -4.09 -5.85 -5.83
CA GLU A 42 -2.86 -6.47 -6.33
C GLU A 42 -1.84 -5.41 -6.77
N MET A 43 -0.56 -5.82 -6.85
CA MET A 43 0.54 -4.95 -7.31
C MET A 43 0.47 -4.72 -8.84
N ASN A 44 -0.68 -4.29 -9.33
CA ASN A 44 -1.01 -4.07 -10.74
C ASN A 44 -1.27 -2.59 -11.01
N CYS A 45 -0.95 -2.11 -12.21
CA CYS A 45 -1.17 -0.71 -12.58
C CYS A 45 -2.67 -0.39 -12.50
N PRO A 46 -3.10 0.68 -11.82
CA PRO A 46 -4.52 1.06 -11.77
C PRO A 46 -5.13 1.37 -13.13
N ILE A 47 -4.30 1.73 -14.13
CA ILE A 47 -4.76 2.18 -15.44
C ILE A 47 -4.86 1.00 -16.42
N CYS A 48 -3.82 0.17 -16.52
CA CYS A 48 -3.76 -0.91 -17.52
C CYS A 48 -3.59 -2.31 -16.92
N ARG A 49 -3.63 -2.42 -15.59
CA ARG A 49 -3.52 -3.67 -14.81
C ARG A 49 -2.23 -4.47 -15.00
N THR A 50 -1.26 -3.96 -15.75
CA THR A 50 0.08 -4.56 -15.83
C THR A 50 0.74 -4.63 -14.45
N ASN A 51 1.32 -5.77 -14.09
CA ASN A 51 2.12 -5.94 -12.87
C ASN A 51 3.17 -4.83 -12.74
N ILE A 52 3.14 -4.14 -11.60
CA ILE A 52 4.03 -3.03 -11.30
C ILE A 52 5.34 -3.59 -10.74
N LYS A 53 6.46 -3.26 -11.37
CA LYS A 53 7.79 -3.58 -10.85
C LYS A 53 8.31 -2.48 -9.91
N CYS A 54 8.11 -1.23 -10.32
CA CYS A 54 8.41 -0.08 -9.49
C CYS A 54 7.59 1.13 -9.94
N ALA A 55 7.55 2.17 -9.11
CA ALA A 55 7.04 3.47 -9.48
C ALA A 55 7.95 4.57 -8.97
N TYR A 56 8.26 5.57 -9.79
CA TYR A 56 9.22 6.61 -9.40
C TYR A 56 8.79 8.02 -9.77
N GLY A 57 9.16 8.99 -8.94
CA GLY A 57 9.02 10.42 -9.22
C GLY A 57 10.35 11.02 -9.65
N LYS A 58 10.38 11.72 -10.78
CA LYS A 58 11.55 12.44 -11.30
C LYS A 58 11.50 13.93 -10.99
N GLU A 59 12.64 14.48 -10.61
CA GLU A 59 12.95 15.90 -10.53
C GLU A 59 13.09 16.53 -11.93
N LYS A 60 13.18 17.86 -12.00
CA LYS A 60 13.34 18.56 -13.29
C LYS A 60 14.67 18.26 -13.97
N ASN A 61 15.70 17.95 -13.18
CA ASN A 61 17.04 17.56 -13.65
C ASN A 61 17.11 16.07 -14.07
N GLY A 62 16.01 15.32 -13.96
CA GLY A 62 15.96 13.90 -14.31
C GLY A 62 16.30 12.93 -13.17
N GLU A 63 16.76 13.44 -12.01
CA GLU A 63 17.06 12.61 -10.84
C GLU A 63 15.79 11.99 -10.25
N ILE A 64 15.91 10.77 -9.74
CA ILE A 64 14.80 10.09 -9.07
C ILE A 64 14.70 10.63 -7.64
N LYS A 65 13.65 11.43 -7.38
CA LYS A 65 13.36 11.99 -6.06
C LYS A 65 12.78 10.94 -5.10
N ARG A 66 11.98 10.02 -5.66
CA ARG A 66 11.20 9.01 -4.91
C ARG A 66 11.07 7.77 -5.76
N LYS A 67 11.24 6.59 -5.16
CA LYS A 67 11.04 5.30 -5.81
C LYS A 67 10.28 4.38 -4.84
N ILE A 68 9.13 3.89 -5.27
CA ILE A 68 8.45 2.74 -4.69
C ILE A 68 8.99 1.55 -5.48
N ILE A 69 9.88 0.76 -4.89
CA ILE A 69 10.21 -0.55 -5.46
C ILE A 69 9.11 -1.50 -5.00
N LEU A 70 8.46 -2.19 -5.93
CA LEU A 70 7.45 -3.20 -5.63
C LEU A 70 8.09 -4.52 -5.99
N GLN A 71 9.04 -4.95 -5.16
CA GLN A 71 9.35 -6.36 -5.12
C GLN A 71 8.14 -7.04 -4.52
N ASN A 72 7.73 -8.17 -5.09
CA ASN A 72 6.84 -9.07 -4.37
C ASN A 72 7.45 -9.20 -2.96
N PRO A 73 6.65 -9.03 -1.89
CA PRO A 73 7.14 -9.39 -0.58
C PRO A 73 7.75 -10.80 -0.67
N PRO A 74 8.77 -11.11 0.13
CA PRO A 74 9.20 -12.49 0.28
C PRO A 74 7.96 -13.36 0.53
N GLU A 75 8.04 -14.66 0.30
CA GLU A 75 7.02 -15.61 0.79
C GLU A 75 6.99 -15.56 2.32
N ILE A 76 6.42 -14.49 2.86
CA ILE A 76 6.20 -14.26 4.27
C ILE A 76 4.87 -14.94 4.53
N ASP A 77 4.90 -15.98 5.35
CA ASP A 77 3.71 -16.65 5.82
C ASP A 77 2.88 -15.69 6.70
N TYR A 78 2.00 -14.96 6.03
CA TYR A 78 1.04 -14.05 6.65
C TYR A 78 0.02 -14.78 7.53
N GLY A 79 -0.18 -16.09 7.32
CA GLY A 79 -1.15 -16.90 8.05
C GLY A 79 -0.76 -17.18 9.50
N SER A 80 0.51 -16.95 9.86
CA SER A 80 1.02 -17.15 11.22
C SER A 80 0.51 -16.15 12.26
N TYR A 81 -0.10 -15.03 11.84
CA TYR A 81 -0.61 -14.00 12.75
C TYR A 81 -2.14 -13.99 12.83
N SER A 82 -2.66 -14.05 14.05
CA SER A 82 -4.10 -13.96 14.30
C SER A 82 -4.55 -12.51 14.42
N PRO A 83 -5.74 -12.14 13.88
CA PRO A 83 -6.33 -10.83 14.11
C PRO A 83 -6.51 -10.55 15.60
N PRO A 84 -6.45 -9.27 16.02
CA PRO A 84 -6.68 -8.90 17.41
C PRO A 84 -8.07 -9.33 17.87
N LYS A 85 -8.14 -10.03 19.01
CA LYS A 85 -9.37 -10.62 19.57
C LYS A 85 -9.93 -9.77 20.71
N GLY A 86 -10.20 -8.49 20.46
CA GLY A 86 -10.77 -7.65 21.52
C GLY A 86 -11.88 -6.73 21.05
N THR A 87 -12.49 -6.08 22.03
CA THR A 87 -13.80 -5.43 21.90
C THR A 87 -13.71 -3.93 21.62
N ASP A 88 -12.51 -3.35 21.67
CA ASP A 88 -12.33 -1.93 21.38
C ASP A 88 -12.45 -1.66 19.86
N GLU A 89 -12.86 -0.44 19.51
CA GLU A 89 -13.12 -0.06 18.11
C GLU A 89 -11.87 -0.15 17.22
N TRP A 90 -10.69 0.01 17.79
CA TRP A 90 -9.43 -0.14 17.07
C TRP A 90 -9.17 -1.60 16.69
N GLN A 91 -9.33 -2.52 17.64
CA GLN A 91 -9.17 -3.95 17.43
C GLN A 91 -10.20 -4.47 16.44
N LYS A 92 -11.47 -4.03 16.54
CA LYS A 92 -12.50 -4.35 15.55
C LYS A 92 -12.12 -3.86 14.15
N LYS A 93 -11.64 -2.62 14.02
CA LYS A 93 -11.21 -2.05 12.74
C LYS A 93 -10.02 -2.84 12.16
N LEU A 94 -9.01 -3.15 12.96
CA LEU A 94 -7.87 -3.96 12.55
C LEU A 94 -8.29 -5.37 12.12
N ALA A 95 -9.17 -6.03 12.88
CA ALA A 95 -9.66 -7.36 12.56
C ALA A 95 -10.41 -7.40 11.22
N ARG A 96 -11.24 -6.38 10.93
CA ARG A 96 -11.89 -6.24 9.61
C ARG A 96 -10.90 -6.07 8.46
N LEU A 97 -9.79 -5.38 8.73
CA LEU A 97 -8.75 -5.10 7.75
C LEU A 97 -7.67 -6.18 7.68
N TRP A 98 -7.76 -7.24 8.48
CA TRP A 98 -6.62 -8.08 8.80
C TRP A 98 -5.97 -8.73 7.57
N ASN A 99 -6.75 -9.10 6.57
CA ASN A 99 -6.24 -9.67 5.32
C ASN A 99 -5.32 -8.71 4.55
N TYR A 100 -5.38 -7.41 4.81
CA TYR A 100 -4.57 -6.37 4.17
C TYR A 100 -3.42 -5.88 5.06
N ILE A 101 -3.54 -6.02 6.39
CA ILE A 101 -2.57 -5.48 7.35
C ILE A 101 -1.15 -6.04 7.14
N PRO A 102 -0.92 -7.37 7.04
CA PRO A 102 0.41 -7.93 6.84
C PRO A 102 1.13 -7.36 5.60
N LYS A 103 0.43 -7.36 4.46
CA LYS A 103 0.94 -6.78 3.21
C LYS A 103 1.21 -5.28 3.36
N ARG A 104 0.34 -4.55 4.06
CA ARG A 104 0.48 -3.10 4.27
C ARG A 104 1.67 -2.77 5.16
N VAL A 105 1.86 -3.48 6.28
CA VAL A 105 3.02 -3.34 7.16
C VAL A 105 4.31 -3.51 6.34
N TRP A 106 4.38 -4.56 5.52
CA TRP A 106 5.53 -4.78 4.64
C TRP A 106 5.77 -3.61 3.68
N ILE A 107 4.74 -3.16 2.97
CA ILE A 107 4.86 -2.04 2.02
C ILE A 107 5.40 -0.79 2.71
N VAL A 108 4.89 -0.44 3.90
CA VAL A 108 5.34 0.76 4.62
C VAL A 108 6.80 0.61 5.07
N LEU A 109 7.17 -0.54 5.65
CA LEU A 109 8.57 -0.79 6.07
C LEU A 109 9.52 -0.69 4.88
N PHE A 110 9.18 -1.36 3.79
CA PHE A 110 9.98 -1.40 2.57
C PHE A 110 10.12 -0.02 1.91
N GLN A 111 9.08 0.83 1.92
CA GLN A 111 9.15 2.21 1.41
C GLN A 111 10.20 3.08 2.13
N TYR A 112 10.54 2.74 3.37
CA TYR A 112 11.54 3.43 4.18
C TYR A 112 12.88 2.68 4.23
N GLY A 113 13.06 1.66 3.39
CA GLY A 113 14.29 0.85 3.33
C GLY A 113 14.47 -0.11 4.51
N VAL A 114 13.39 -0.41 5.24
CA VAL A 114 13.41 -1.34 6.37
C VAL A 114 13.08 -2.75 5.88
N GLU A 115 14.10 -3.47 5.45
CA GLU A 115 14.00 -4.87 4.97
C GLU A 115 14.39 -5.86 6.09
N ASN A 116 13.69 -5.80 7.22
CA ASN A 116 14.04 -6.62 8.39
C ASN A 116 12.83 -7.43 8.88
N GLN A 117 12.94 -8.76 8.76
CA GLN A 117 11.88 -9.71 9.14
C GLN A 117 11.59 -9.72 10.65
N ILE A 118 12.57 -9.40 11.50
CA ILE A 118 12.39 -9.29 12.95
C ILE A 118 11.51 -8.08 13.27
N ILE A 119 11.82 -6.93 12.65
CA ILE A 119 11.01 -5.70 12.83
C ILE A 119 9.58 -5.94 12.37
N TYR A 120 9.41 -6.53 11.18
CA TYR A 120 8.09 -6.93 10.69
C TYR A 120 7.33 -7.81 11.68
N SER A 121 7.97 -8.88 12.17
CA SER A 121 7.36 -9.85 13.09
C SER A 121 6.95 -9.22 14.42
N LEU A 122 7.78 -8.31 14.95
CA LEU A 122 7.49 -7.57 16.16
C LEU A 122 6.28 -6.64 15.96
N ILE A 123 6.22 -5.92 14.85
CA ILE A 123 5.07 -5.05 14.52
C ILE A 123 3.79 -5.88 14.40
N MET A 124 3.82 -7.01 13.68
CA MET A 124 2.66 -7.89 13.55
C MET A 124 2.19 -8.41 14.92
N LYS A 125 3.12 -8.82 15.79
CA LYS A 125 2.79 -9.24 17.16
C LYS A 125 2.17 -8.12 17.99
N ILE A 126 2.72 -6.91 17.92
CA ILE A 126 2.20 -5.73 18.63
C ILE A 126 0.76 -5.44 18.16
N LEU A 127 0.54 -5.35 16.85
CA LEU A 127 -0.79 -5.09 16.27
C LEU A 127 -1.82 -6.17 16.62
N SER A 128 -1.38 -7.42 16.79
CA SER A 128 -2.27 -8.55 17.15
C SER A 128 -2.68 -8.55 18.62
N THR A 129 -1.89 -7.95 19.52
CA THR A 129 -2.02 -8.19 20.97
C THR A 129 -2.27 -6.95 21.81
N LYS A 130 -1.99 -5.74 21.29
CA LYS A 130 -1.99 -4.51 22.08
C LYS A 130 -3.19 -3.61 21.75
N SER A 131 -3.53 -2.73 22.70
CA SER A 131 -4.47 -1.63 22.49
C SER A 131 -3.91 -0.60 21.49
N LYS A 132 -4.74 0.30 20.97
CA LYS A 132 -4.29 1.36 20.04
C LYS A 132 -3.13 2.18 20.60
N THR A 133 -3.27 2.65 21.84
CA THR A 133 -2.31 3.54 22.49
C THR A 133 -1.00 2.83 22.76
N ASP A 134 -1.06 1.59 23.24
CA ASP A 134 0.13 0.79 23.53
C ASP A 134 0.83 0.37 22.24
N ALA A 135 0.07 -0.06 21.22
CA ALA A 135 0.61 -0.42 19.92
C ALA A 135 1.33 0.76 19.27
N LYS A 136 0.72 1.96 19.29
CA LYS A 136 1.34 3.18 18.78
C LYS A 136 2.63 3.50 19.51
N HIS A 137 2.60 3.49 20.84
CA HIS A 137 3.78 3.77 21.66
C HIS A 137 4.93 2.78 21.44
N GLU A 138 4.64 1.47 21.40
CA GLU A 138 5.65 0.44 21.19
C GLU A 138 6.24 0.49 19.78
N ILE A 139 5.42 0.71 18.75
CA ILE A 139 5.88 0.84 17.37
C ILE A 139 6.69 2.13 17.17
N ASP A 140 6.25 3.26 17.74
CA ASP A 140 6.99 4.53 17.66
C ASP A 140 8.35 4.42 18.36
N LYS A 141 8.47 3.67 19.46
CA LYS A 141 9.77 3.36 20.06
C LYS A 141 10.65 2.50 19.16
N LEU A 142 10.07 1.53 18.45
CA LEU A 142 10.81 0.57 17.63
C LEU A 142 11.34 1.21 16.34
N ILE A 143 10.49 1.97 15.64
CA ILE A 143 10.78 2.49 14.30
C ILE A 143 10.42 3.96 14.10
N GLY A 144 9.90 4.67 15.10
CA GLY A 144 9.38 6.04 14.92
C GLY A 144 10.43 7.07 14.47
N ALA A 145 11.71 6.84 14.80
CA ALA A 145 12.82 7.65 14.30
C ALA A 145 13.06 7.48 12.78
N ILE A 146 12.68 6.33 12.23
CA ILE A 146 12.83 5.99 10.80
C ILE A 146 11.51 6.30 10.06
N ILE A 147 10.39 5.87 10.64
CA ILE A 147 9.05 5.93 10.06
C ILE A 147 8.13 6.67 11.04
N PRO A 148 8.08 8.00 10.98
CA PRO A 148 7.25 8.77 11.89
C PRO A 148 5.76 8.48 11.66
N SER A 149 5.00 8.35 12.74
CA SER A 149 3.53 8.11 12.70
C SER A 149 3.14 6.85 11.92
N PHE A 150 3.92 5.77 12.02
CA PHE A 150 3.69 4.52 11.30
C PHE A 150 2.24 4.00 11.44
N THR A 151 1.70 4.01 12.66
CA THR A 151 0.34 3.49 12.93
C THR A 151 -0.77 4.29 12.26
N ASP A 152 -0.56 5.60 12.08
CA ASP A 152 -1.49 6.46 11.37
C ASP A 152 -1.42 6.15 9.85
N GLN A 153 -0.21 6.01 9.29
CA GLN A 153 0.02 5.62 7.89
C GLN A 153 -0.52 4.22 7.55
N LEU A 154 -0.49 3.31 8.53
CA LEU A 154 -0.96 1.94 8.38
C LEU A 154 -2.47 1.90 8.11
N LEU A 155 -3.25 2.81 8.71
CA LEU A 155 -4.73 2.76 8.71
C LEU A 155 -5.41 3.87 7.91
N ASP A 156 -4.64 4.81 7.39
CA ASP A 156 -5.13 5.85 6.48
C ASP A 156 -5.25 5.28 5.06
N PHE A 157 -6.11 4.26 4.91
CA PHE A 157 -6.51 3.71 3.62
C PHE A 157 -8.00 3.35 3.63
N GLU A 158 -8.68 3.66 2.53
CA GLU A 158 -10.06 3.25 2.30
C GLU A 158 -10.07 1.82 1.77
N ILE A 159 -10.92 0.96 2.35
CA ILE A 159 -11.19 -0.36 1.78
C ILE A 159 -11.93 -0.12 0.46
N PRO A 160 -11.46 -0.62 -0.68
CA PRO A 160 -12.26 -0.59 -1.91
C PRO A 160 -13.54 -1.36 -1.63
N ALA A 161 -14.69 -0.81 -2.05
CA ALA A 161 -15.91 -1.60 -2.06
C ALA A 161 -15.63 -2.95 -2.75
N PRO A 162 -16.09 -4.08 -2.17
CA PRO A 162 -15.95 -5.36 -2.84
C PRO A 162 -16.52 -5.19 -4.24
N LYS A 163 -15.72 -5.53 -5.26
CA LYS A 163 -16.24 -5.62 -6.61
C LYS A 163 -17.27 -6.73 -6.57
N VAL A 164 -18.55 -6.38 -6.68
CA VAL A 164 -19.56 -7.32 -7.12
C VAL A 164 -19.06 -7.75 -8.49
N VAL A 165 -18.50 -8.96 -8.55
CA VAL A 165 -18.33 -9.65 -9.80
C VAL A 165 -19.77 -10.01 -10.16
N GLU A 166 -20.39 -9.19 -11.01
CA GLU A 166 -21.55 -9.64 -11.74
C GLU A 166 -20.99 -10.76 -12.63
N ASP A 167 -21.36 -11.99 -12.32
CA ASP A 167 -21.08 -13.14 -13.17
C ASP A 167 -21.67 -12.79 -14.55
N GLU A 168 -20.80 -12.45 -15.50
CA GLU A 168 -21.19 -12.38 -16.90
C GLU A 168 -21.56 -13.82 -17.27
N ASP A 169 -22.87 -14.08 -17.37
CA ASP A 169 -23.41 -15.33 -17.90
C ASP A 169 -22.70 -15.65 -19.21
N ASP A 170 -21.86 -16.69 -19.18
CA ASP A 170 -21.18 -17.24 -20.34
C ASP A 170 -22.21 -17.65 -21.39
N ASP A 171 -22.39 -16.80 -22.40
CA ASP A 171 -23.19 -17.06 -23.58
C ASP A 171 -22.47 -18.15 -24.41
N TYR A 172 -22.83 -19.40 -24.11
CA TYR A 172 -22.30 -20.59 -24.79
C TYR A 172 -22.86 -20.63 -26.22
N PRO A 173 -22.03 -20.57 -27.28
CA PRO A 173 -22.55 -20.72 -28.63
C PRO A 173 -23.00 -22.17 -28.81
N SER A 174 -24.30 -22.36 -28.99
CA SER A 174 -24.87 -23.63 -29.43
C SER A 174 -24.52 -23.82 -30.91
N ASN A 175 -23.78 -24.90 -31.18
CA ASN A 175 -23.52 -25.41 -32.54
C ASN A 175 -24.82 -25.83 -33.26
#